data_AF-A0A0Q8IPL0-F1
#
_entry.id   AF-A0A0Q8IPL0-F1
#
_cell.length_a   1.000
_cell.length_b   1.000
_cell.length_c   1.000
_cell.angle_alpha   90.00
_cell.angle_beta   90.00
_cell.angle_gamma   90.00
#
_symmetry.space_group_name_H-M   'P 1'
#
loop_
_entity.id
_entity.type
_entity.pdbx_description
1 polymer ?
#
loop_
_entity_poly.entity_id
_entity_poly.type
_entity_poly.pdbx_seq_one_letter_code
_entity_poly.pdbx_strand_id
1 'polypeptide(L)'
;MLPFRIGDVSPGDTFVHVFDPVAFDLVLAELDTISDFTRYLAKRAGFVRSGTFAGADGEEDLLGLYLQNIGAHFVRPDGTRWPAGDQVRVSPGHWQWVQQQAGFRAKKTADRPSYAWDQLIELFVEHVIAGTTEGIGGAEVDVSNAEQALRLMAQEDRINRRMLGEAFLESIQIVISRRATRFARRVIAGPTAINRTLGYIILILAQPDEELPGGYGQYRQVLAQILQAYCFALMEEVPELENVVGVALDAPP
;
A
#
# COMPACT_ATOMS: atom_id res chain seq x y z
N MET A 1 21.93 -36.76 -5.03
CA MET A 1 22.09 -35.61 -5.94
C MET A 1 21.67 -34.37 -5.14
N LEU A 2 22.55 -33.38 -4.98
CA LEU A 2 22.13 -32.12 -4.36
C LEU A 2 21.29 -31.37 -5.39
N PRO A 3 20.09 -30.87 -5.03
CA PRO A 3 19.30 -30.05 -5.93
C PRO A 3 20.08 -28.78 -6.31
N PHE A 4 19.70 -28.15 -7.41
CA PHE A 4 20.23 -26.85 -7.80
C PHE A 4 20.02 -25.85 -6.65
N ARG A 5 21.10 -25.16 -6.26
CA ARG A 5 21.12 -24.20 -5.16
C ARG A 5 21.71 -22.90 -5.67
N ILE A 6 20.92 -21.83 -5.65
CA ILE A 6 21.42 -20.47 -5.79
C ILE A 6 21.68 -19.97 -4.37
N GLY A 7 22.95 -20.01 -3.96
CA GLY A 7 23.41 -19.48 -2.67
C GLY A 7 23.79 -18.00 -2.76
N ASP A 8 24.05 -17.38 -1.61
CA ASP A 8 24.68 -16.06 -1.53
C ASP A 8 26.18 -16.20 -1.88
N VAL A 9 26.51 -16.10 -3.17
CA VAL A 9 27.85 -16.40 -3.70
C VAL A 9 28.90 -15.38 -3.25
N SER A 10 28.47 -14.13 -2.99
CA SER A 10 29.32 -13.07 -2.43
C SER A 10 28.62 -12.38 -1.26
N PRO A 11 28.78 -12.91 -0.03
CA PRO A 11 28.10 -12.37 1.16
C PRO A 11 28.46 -10.91 1.50
N GLY A 12 29.58 -10.41 0.98
CA GLY A 12 30.02 -9.02 1.15
C GLY A 12 29.36 -8.01 0.20
N ASP A 13 28.72 -8.50 -0.87
CA ASP A 13 28.14 -7.65 -1.92
C ASP A 13 26.61 -7.57 -1.82
N THR A 14 25.97 -6.95 -2.81
CA THR A 14 24.51 -6.93 -2.95
C THR A 14 23.95 -8.35 -3.09
N PHE A 15 22.91 -8.67 -2.30
CA PHE A 15 22.24 -9.96 -2.39
C PHE A 15 21.42 -10.05 -3.69
N VAL A 16 21.62 -11.12 -4.46
CA VAL A 16 20.87 -11.38 -5.70
C VAL A 16 19.71 -12.32 -5.41
N HIS A 17 18.50 -11.85 -5.68
CA HIS A 17 17.28 -12.66 -5.56
C HIS A 17 17.01 -13.39 -6.87
N VAL A 18 16.76 -14.70 -6.79
CA VAL A 18 16.34 -15.51 -7.93
C VAL A 18 15.12 -16.32 -7.53
N PHE A 19 14.10 -16.26 -8.38
CA PHE A 19 12.83 -16.95 -8.26
C PHE A 19 12.56 -17.71 -9.55
N ASP A 20 11.98 -18.91 -9.46
CA ASP A 20 11.31 -19.47 -10.62
C ASP A 20 9.99 -18.71 -10.88
N PRO A 21 9.43 -18.77 -12.11
CA PRO A 21 8.22 -18.01 -12.44
C PRO A 21 7.02 -18.31 -11.54
N VAL A 22 6.83 -19.57 -11.13
CA VAL A 22 5.66 -19.97 -10.32
C VAL A 22 5.78 -19.40 -8.91
N ALA A 23 6.96 -19.50 -8.31
CA ALA A 23 7.26 -18.84 -7.04
C ALA A 23 7.12 -17.32 -7.12
N PHE A 24 7.59 -16.70 -8.21
CA PHE A 24 7.54 -15.26 -8.38
C PHE A 24 6.11 -14.74 -8.46
N ASP A 25 5.24 -15.40 -9.23
CA ASP A 25 3.82 -15.06 -9.33
C ASP A 25 3.13 -15.14 -7.96
N LEU A 26 3.44 -16.18 -7.18
CA LEU A 26 2.89 -16.33 -5.82
C LEU A 26 3.37 -15.21 -4.88
N VAL A 27 4.66 -14.88 -4.91
CA VAL A 27 5.24 -13.80 -4.11
C VAL A 27 4.55 -12.48 -4.44
N LEU A 28 4.37 -12.15 -5.73
CA LEU A 28 3.68 -10.93 -6.14
C LEU A 28 2.19 -10.93 -5.80
N ALA A 29 1.51 -12.08 -5.84
CA ALA A 29 0.10 -12.19 -5.48
C ALA A 29 -0.18 -12.01 -3.97
N GLU A 30 0.79 -12.36 -3.12
CA GLU A 30 0.63 -12.24 -1.66
C GLU A 30 1.27 -10.98 -1.08
N LEU A 31 2.26 -10.41 -1.77
CA LEU A 31 2.98 -9.19 -1.40
C LEU A 31 2.82 -8.15 -2.51
N ASP A 32 1.57 -7.85 -2.82
CA ASP A 32 1.11 -7.08 -3.99
C ASP A 32 1.25 -5.55 -3.84
N THR A 33 1.99 -5.08 -2.82
CA THR A 33 2.43 -3.68 -2.70
C THR A 33 3.95 -3.61 -2.82
N ILE A 34 4.48 -2.52 -3.39
CA ILE A 34 5.93 -2.35 -3.53
C ILE A 34 6.65 -2.40 -2.17
N SER A 35 6.02 -1.87 -1.12
CA SER A 35 6.56 -1.85 0.24
C SER A 35 6.57 -3.23 0.88
N ASP A 36 5.53 -4.04 0.68
CA ASP A 36 5.51 -5.42 1.20
C ASP A 36 6.51 -6.31 0.45
N PHE A 37 6.57 -6.21 -0.88
CA PHE A 37 7.50 -6.97 -1.71
C PHE A 37 8.96 -6.64 -1.38
N THR A 38 9.35 -5.36 -1.39
CA THR A 38 10.73 -4.95 -1.11
C THR A 38 11.14 -5.26 0.33
N ARG A 39 10.23 -5.15 1.30
CA ARG A 39 10.46 -5.58 2.68
C ARG A 39 10.72 -7.08 2.75
N TYR A 40 9.95 -7.90 2.04
CA TYR A 40 10.19 -9.33 1.97
C TYR A 40 11.58 -9.65 1.43
N LEU A 41 11.98 -9.03 0.32
CA LEU A 41 13.33 -9.22 -0.24
C LEU A 41 14.42 -8.90 0.78
N ALA A 42 14.32 -7.75 1.47
CA ALA A 42 15.28 -7.36 2.50
C ALA A 42 15.33 -8.37 3.67
N LYS A 43 14.16 -8.82 4.14
CA LYS A 43 14.05 -9.82 5.21
C LYS A 43 14.59 -11.18 4.78
N ARG A 44 14.35 -11.58 3.53
CA ARG A 44 14.81 -12.84 2.95
C ARG A 44 16.34 -12.84 2.87
N ALA A 45 16.94 -11.78 2.33
CA ALA A 45 18.39 -11.62 2.29
C ALA A 45 19.00 -11.67 3.70
N GLY A 46 18.39 -10.97 4.66
CA GLY A 46 18.83 -11.00 6.06
C GLY A 46 18.71 -12.38 6.70
N PHE A 47 17.63 -13.13 6.43
CA PHE A 47 17.43 -14.47 6.96
C PHE A 47 18.44 -15.47 6.39
N VAL A 48 18.72 -15.41 5.09
CA VAL A 48 19.78 -16.20 4.44
C VAL A 48 21.15 -15.88 5.06
N ARG A 49 21.50 -14.59 5.14
CA ARG A 49 22.81 -14.13 5.65
C ARG A 49 23.01 -14.36 7.14
N SER A 50 21.93 -14.49 7.92
CA SER A 50 22.01 -14.80 9.35
C SER A 50 22.61 -16.18 9.64
N GLY A 51 22.65 -17.08 8.65
CA GLY A 51 23.05 -18.47 8.83
C GLY A 51 21.96 -19.35 9.46
N THR A 52 20.84 -18.75 9.90
CA THR A 52 19.70 -19.49 10.44
C THR A 52 18.95 -20.25 9.35
N PHE A 53 18.89 -19.73 8.13
CA PHE A 53 18.22 -20.42 7.03
C PHE A 53 19.09 -21.53 6.44
N ALA A 54 18.69 -22.79 6.63
CA ALA A 54 19.37 -23.97 6.09
C ALA A 54 18.85 -24.37 4.70
N GLY A 55 17.64 -23.94 4.35
CA GLY A 55 17.02 -24.19 3.05
C GLY A 55 15.49 -24.33 3.12
N ALA A 56 14.86 -24.30 1.97
CA ALA A 56 13.47 -24.67 1.73
C ALA A 56 13.43 -25.46 0.43
N ASP A 57 12.44 -26.33 0.27
CA ASP A 57 12.27 -27.10 -0.96
C ASP A 57 11.58 -26.28 -2.06
N GLY A 58 10.83 -25.23 -1.67
CA GLY A 58 10.24 -24.23 -2.56
C GLY A 58 10.16 -22.84 -1.89
N GLU A 59 10.06 -21.79 -2.71
CA GLU A 59 9.92 -20.42 -2.20
C GLU A 59 8.55 -20.20 -1.56
N GLU A 60 7.52 -20.91 -2.01
CA GLU A 60 6.17 -20.87 -1.44
C GLU A 60 6.17 -21.19 0.06
N ASP A 61 6.96 -22.18 0.49
CA ASP A 61 7.04 -22.56 1.89
C ASP A 61 7.79 -21.51 2.71
N LEU A 62 8.84 -20.91 2.13
CA LEU A 62 9.57 -19.81 2.74
C LEU A 62 8.67 -18.57 2.89
N LEU A 63 7.90 -18.24 1.86
CA LEU A 63 6.89 -17.19 1.89
C LEU A 63 5.82 -17.48 2.95
N GLY A 64 5.37 -18.73 3.05
CA GLY A 64 4.48 -19.17 4.12
C GLY A 64 5.06 -18.90 5.51
N LEU A 65 6.32 -19.25 5.73
CA LEU A 65 7.02 -18.98 7.00
C LEU A 65 7.07 -17.47 7.31
N TYR A 66 7.24 -16.63 6.30
CA TYR A 66 7.20 -15.17 6.46
C TYR A 66 5.79 -14.66 6.81
N LEU A 67 4.78 -15.10 6.06
CA LEU A 67 3.41 -14.62 6.17
C LEU A 67 2.70 -15.10 7.44
N GLN A 68 3.12 -16.24 8.02
CA GLN A 68 2.51 -16.78 9.25
C GLN A 68 2.58 -15.77 10.42
N ASN A 69 3.57 -14.88 10.42
CA ASN A 69 3.80 -13.86 11.45
C ASN A 69 3.55 -12.44 10.88
N ILE A 70 2.45 -12.27 10.14
CA ILE A 70 2.00 -10.98 9.59
C ILE A 70 3.00 -10.37 8.58
N GLY A 71 3.96 -11.16 8.08
CA GLY A 71 4.93 -10.66 7.10
C GLY A 71 5.90 -9.62 7.69
N ALA A 72 6.32 -9.79 8.94
CA ALA A 72 7.31 -8.90 9.56
C ALA A 72 8.72 -9.51 9.58
N HIS A 73 8.82 -10.80 9.93
CA HIS A 73 10.07 -11.50 10.15
C HIS A 73 9.96 -13.01 9.92
N PHE A 74 11.07 -13.63 9.53
CA PHE A 74 11.24 -15.08 9.55
C PHE A 74 11.50 -15.57 10.98
N VAL A 75 10.42 -15.73 11.75
CA VAL A 75 10.46 -16.19 13.15
C VAL A 75 9.71 -17.49 13.31
N ARG A 76 9.84 -18.11 14.49
CA ARG A 76 9.16 -19.35 14.83
C ARG A 76 7.63 -19.18 14.77
N PRO A 77 6.85 -20.27 14.66
CA PRO A 77 5.38 -20.21 14.65
C PRO A 77 4.77 -19.59 15.91
N ASP A 78 5.49 -19.62 17.03
CA ASP A 78 5.11 -18.97 18.30
C ASP A 78 5.49 -17.48 18.36
N GLY A 79 6.02 -16.91 17.27
CA GLY A 79 6.48 -15.52 17.17
C GLY A 79 7.87 -15.27 17.77
N THR A 80 8.52 -16.28 18.35
CA THR A 80 9.84 -16.11 18.97
C THR A 80 10.99 -16.17 17.94
N ARG A 81 12.08 -15.47 18.23
CA ARG A 81 13.29 -15.52 17.39
C ARG A 81 13.92 -16.91 17.46
N TRP A 82 14.57 -17.28 16.37
CA TRP A 82 15.43 -18.46 16.33
C TRP A 82 16.64 -18.25 17.26
N PRO A 83 16.99 -19.25 18.09
CA PRO A 83 18.22 -19.27 18.86
C PRO A 83 19.46 -19.07 17.97
N ALA A 84 20.52 -18.48 18.55
CA ALA A 84 21.78 -18.33 17.84
C ALA A 84 22.41 -19.69 17.54
N GLY A 85 22.78 -19.93 16.27
CA GLY A 85 23.35 -21.19 15.82
C GLY A 85 22.32 -22.23 15.35
N ASP A 86 21.02 -21.99 15.54
CA ASP A 86 19.99 -22.87 15.00
C ASP A 86 19.98 -22.77 13.47
N GLN A 87 19.84 -23.93 12.83
CA GLN A 87 19.66 -24.06 11.39
C GLN A 87 18.25 -24.60 11.10
N VAL A 88 17.51 -23.83 10.31
CA VAL A 88 16.10 -24.06 10.01
C VAL A 88 15.94 -24.44 8.55
N ARG A 89 15.44 -25.65 8.33
CA ARG A 89 14.93 -26.05 7.03
C ARG A 89 13.41 -25.94 7.05
N VAL A 90 12.85 -25.22 6.07
CA VAL A 90 11.40 -25.14 5.89
C VAL A 90 10.96 -26.39 5.13
N SER A 91 10.04 -27.14 5.73
CA SER A 91 9.53 -28.39 5.15
C SER A 91 8.53 -28.11 4.03
N PRO A 92 8.46 -28.97 3.00
CA PRO A 92 7.37 -28.98 2.03
C PRO A 92 6.00 -29.00 2.71
N GLY A 93 5.04 -28.28 2.16
CA GLY A 93 3.67 -28.28 2.66
C GLY A 93 3.37 -27.16 3.66
N HIS A 94 4.37 -26.36 4.02
CA HIS A 94 4.23 -25.27 4.98
C HIS A 94 3.31 -24.18 4.45
N TRP A 95 3.41 -23.85 3.16
CA TRP A 95 2.50 -22.89 2.52
C TRP A 95 1.04 -23.33 2.62
N GLN A 96 0.75 -24.58 2.27
CA GLN A 96 -0.59 -25.16 2.32
C GLN A 96 -1.14 -25.17 3.75
N TRP A 97 -0.27 -25.41 4.74
CA TRP A 97 -0.63 -25.31 6.15
C TRP A 97 -0.98 -23.87 6.55
N VAL A 98 -0.20 -22.87 6.11
CA VAL A 98 -0.45 -21.44 6.37
C VAL A 98 -1.80 -21.01 5.78
N GLN A 99 -2.10 -21.42 4.55
CA GLN A 99 -3.36 -21.09 3.87
C GLN A 99 -4.60 -21.59 4.64
N GLN A 100 -4.47 -22.69 5.40
CA GLN A 100 -5.55 -23.25 6.21
C GLN A 100 -5.73 -22.53 7.56
N GLN A 101 -4.76 -21.73 7.99
CA GLN A 101 -4.84 -21.03 9.27
C GLN A 101 -5.98 -20.00 9.28
N ALA A 102 -6.72 -19.95 10.39
CA ALA A 102 -7.82 -19.00 10.55
C ALA A 102 -7.32 -17.54 10.48
N GLY A 103 -6.18 -17.24 11.09
CA GLY A 103 -5.58 -15.90 11.08
C GLY A 103 -5.22 -15.42 9.66
N PHE A 104 -4.67 -16.31 8.82
CA PHE A 104 -4.33 -15.98 7.44
C PHE A 104 -5.59 -15.65 6.62
N ARG A 105 -6.63 -16.48 6.70
CA ARG A 105 -7.92 -16.25 6.01
C ARG A 105 -8.63 -14.98 6.51
N ALA A 106 -8.56 -14.72 7.82
CA ALA A 106 -9.09 -13.50 8.41
C ALA A 106 -8.36 -12.25 7.89
N LYS A 107 -7.02 -12.30 7.79
CA LYS A 107 -6.21 -11.23 7.19
C LYS A 107 -6.66 -10.94 5.76
N LYS A 108 -6.71 -11.96 4.88
CA LYS A 108 -7.12 -11.78 3.47
C LYS A 108 -8.53 -11.19 3.34
N THR A 109 -9.44 -11.57 4.25
CA THR A 109 -10.80 -11.00 4.28
C THR A 109 -10.78 -9.54 4.70
N ALA A 110 -10.03 -9.22 5.75
CA ALA A 110 -9.88 -7.87 6.24
C ALA A 110 -9.16 -6.97 5.23
N ASP A 111 -8.27 -7.50 4.39
CA ASP A 111 -7.58 -6.74 3.34
C ASP A 111 -8.49 -6.27 2.20
N ARG A 112 -9.71 -6.81 2.04
CA ARG A 112 -10.56 -6.49 0.88
C ARG A 112 -10.79 -5.00 0.60
N PRO A 113 -11.02 -4.13 1.60
CA PRO A 113 -11.21 -2.69 1.35
C PRO A 113 -9.99 -2.02 0.71
N SER A 114 -8.78 -2.56 0.90
CA SER A 114 -7.55 -1.99 0.34
C SER A 114 -7.55 -1.94 -1.19
N TYR A 115 -8.29 -2.83 -1.86
CA TYR A 115 -8.40 -2.81 -3.32
C TYR A 115 -9.15 -1.58 -3.86
N ALA A 116 -9.99 -0.92 -3.06
CA ALA A 116 -10.56 0.37 -3.45
C ALA A 116 -9.47 1.45 -3.54
N TRP A 117 -8.43 1.38 -2.70
CA TRP A 117 -7.29 2.27 -2.78
C TRP A 117 -6.41 1.96 -4.00
N ASP A 118 -6.23 0.67 -4.32
CA ASP A 118 -5.51 0.25 -5.53
C ASP A 118 -6.18 0.78 -6.80
N GLN A 119 -7.50 0.61 -6.91
CA GLN A 119 -8.30 1.12 -8.03
C GLN A 119 -8.24 2.65 -8.13
N LEU A 120 -8.19 3.35 -7.00
CA LEU A 120 -8.03 4.81 -6.98
C LEU A 120 -6.67 5.22 -7.56
N ILE A 121 -5.58 4.54 -7.17
CA ILE A 121 -4.25 4.79 -7.73
C ILE A 121 -4.24 4.51 -9.24
N GLU A 122 -4.78 3.36 -9.66
CA GLU A 122 -4.86 2.96 -11.06
C GLU A 122 -5.62 4.00 -11.91
N LEU A 123 -6.78 4.46 -11.43
CA LEU A 123 -7.57 5.50 -12.09
C LEU A 123 -6.74 6.77 -12.35
N PHE A 124 -6.03 7.27 -11.33
CA PHE A 124 -5.20 8.47 -11.51
C PHE A 124 -4.00 8.21 -12.43
N VAL A 125 -3.35 7.04 -12.34
CA VAL A 125 -2.24 6.67 -13.22
C VAL A 125 -2.69 6.65 -14.68
N GLU A 126 -3.86 6.08 -14.99
CA GLU A 126 -4.43 6.08 -16.34
C GLU A 126 -4.63 7.49 -16.88
N HIS A 127 -5.18 8.40 -16.08
CA HIS A 127 -5.39 9.80 -16.48
C HIS A 127 -4.08 10.56 -16.70
N VAL A 128 -3.05 10.29 -15.90
CA VAL A 128 -1.72 10.88 -16.05
C VAL A 128 -1.05 10.38 -17.32
N ILE A 129 -1.05 9.06 -17.58
CA ILE A 129 -0.45 8.46 -18.79
C ILE A 129 -1.17 8.91 -20.05
N ALA A 130 -2.51 8.99 -20.01
CA ALA A 130 -3.31 9.43 -21.16
C ALA A 130 -3.20 10.94 -21.44
N GLY A 131 -2.54 11.73 -20.59
CA GLY A 131 -2.48 13.18 -20.71
C GLY A 131 -3.84 13.87 -20.57
N THR A 132 -4.80 13.19 -19.94
CA THR A 132 -6.17 13.71 -19.69
C THR A 132 -6.29 14.40 -18.34
N THR A 133 -5.19 14.47 -17.60
CA THR A 133 -5.11 15.31 -16.41
C THR A 133 -5.31 16.76 -16.87
N GLU A 134 -6.21 17.49 -16.23
CA GLU A 134 -6.36 18.93 -16.45
C GLU A 134 -5.83 19.67 -15.24
N GLY A 135 -5.04 20.71 -15.47
CA GLY A 135 -4.51 21.56 -14.41
C GLY A 135 -5.59 22.44 -13.81
N ILE A 136 -5.43 22.77 -12.53
CA ILE A 136 -6.35 23.64 -11.82
C ILE A 136 -6.17 25.06 -12.37
N GLY A 137 -7.27 25.72 -12.76
CA GLY A 137 -7.19 27.13 -13.17
C GLY A 137 -6.63 27.39 -14.57
N GLY A 138 -6.48 26.35 -15.41
CA GLY A 138 -5.82 26.48 -16.71
C GLY A 138 -4.30 26.51 -16.63
N ALA A 139 -3.71 26.21 -15.46
CA ALA A 139 -2.29 25.94 -15.34
C ALA A 139 -1.89 24.69 -16.11
N GLU A 140 -0.67 24.64 -16.65
CA GLU A 140 -0.13 23.41 -17.23
C GLU A 140 -0.09 22.31 -16.17
N VAL A 141 -0.45 21.09 -16.56
CA VAL A 141 -0.30 19.94 -15.69
C VAL A 141 1.18 19.65 -15.51
N ASP A 142 1.64 19.81 -14.28
CA ASP A 142 2.93 19.27 -13.89
C ASP A 142 2.77 17.76 -13.64
N VAL A 143 2.96 16.98 -14.71
CA VAL A 143 2.98 15.51 -14.67
C VAL A 143 3.95 15.00 -13.60
N SER A 144 5.04 15.73 -13.32
CA SER A 144 5.98 15.38 -12.26
C SER A 144 5.34 15.45 -10.87
N ASN A 145 4.47 16.43 -10.61
CA ASN A 145 3.81 16.56 -9.31
C ASN A 145 2.73 15.49 -9.12
N ALA A 146 1.99 15.16 -10.19
CA ALA A 146 1.01 14.07 -10.14
C ALA A 146 1.69 12.71 -9.88
N GLU A 147 2.83 12.45 -10.52
CA GLU A 147 3.63 11.25 -10.28
C GLU A 147 4.12 11.17 -8.84
N GLN A 148 4.62 12.27 -8.26
CA GLN A 148 5.07 12.29 -6.87
C GLN A 148 3.96 11.90 -5.89
N ALA A 149 2.76 12.46 -6.06
CA ALA A 149 1.61 12.11 -5.21
C ALA A 149 1.23 10.63 -5.36
N LEU A 150 1.18 10.12 -6.61
CA LEU A 150 0.89 8.72 -6.89
C LEU A 150 1.93 7.77 -6.30
N ARG A 151 3.22 8.17 -6.35
CA ARG A 151 4.31 7.42 -5.74
C ARG A 151 4.15 7.34 -4.22
N LEU A 152 3.77 8.43 -3.56
CA LEU A 152 3.48 8.43 -2.12
C LEU A 152 2.30 7.52 -1.78
N MET A 153 1.21 7.58 -2.56
CA MET A 153 0.08 6.65 -2.41
C MET A 153 0.48 5.19 -2.60
N ALA A 154 1.34 4.90 -3.59
CA ALA A 154 1.79 3.56 -3.91
C ALA A 154 2.77 2.97 -2.88
N GLN A 155 3.47 3.82 -2.12
CA GLN A 155 4.37 3.38 -1.04
C GLN A 155 3.63 2.82 0.18
N GLU A 156 2.32 3.04 0.30
CA GLU A 156 1.55 2.45 1.40
C GLU A 156 1.50 0.93 1.28
N ASP A 157 1.78 0.26 2.41
CA ASP A 157 1.69 -1.19 2.50
C ASP A 157 0.24 -1.67 2.58
N ARG A 158 0.01 -2.98 2.44
CA ARG A 158 -1.34 -3.54 2.37
C ARG A 158 -2.19 -3.22 3.61
N ILE A 159 -1.56 -3.11 4.78
CA ILE A 159 -2.25 -2.79 6.04
C ILE A 159 -2.70 -1.33 6.04
N ASN A 160 -1.85 -0.40 5.64
CA ASN A 160 -2.22 1.01 5.54
C ASN A 160 -3.25 1.24 4.43
N ARG A 161 -3.08 0.59 3.27
CA ARG A 161 -4.07 0.62 2.18
C ARG A 161 -5.44 0.10 2.63
N ARG A 162 -5.49 -0.88 3.54
CA ARG A 162 -6.76 -1.34 4.14
C ARG A 162 -7.46 -0.20 4.87
N MET A 163 -6.74 0.49 5.76
CA MET A 163 -7.30 1.62 6.52
C MET A 163 -7.73 2.76 5.60
N LEU A 164 -6.93 3.07 4.57
CA LEU A 164 -7.24 4.11 3.59
C LEU A 164 -8.46 3.74 2.74
N GLY A 165 -8.54 2.48 2.28
CA GLY A 165 -9.67 1.95 1.53
C GLY A 165 -10.96 1.95 2.34
N GLU A 166 -10.92 1.53 3.60
CA GLU A 166 -12.06 1.64 4.53
C GLU A 166 -12.48 3.10 4.70
N ALA A 167 -11.51 3.98 4.97
CA ALA A 167 -11.78 5.40 5.16
C ALA A 167 -12.42 6.05 3.93
N PHE A 168 -11.98 5.65 2.73
CA PHE A 168 -12.50 6.09 1.45
C PHE A 168 -13.93 5.61 1.20
N LEU A 169 -14.18 4.29 1.30
CA LEU A 169 -15.50 3.71 1.07
C LEU A 169 -16.54 4.24 2.06
N GLU A 170 -16.17 4.38 3.33
CA GLU A 170 -17.04 4.99 4.35
C GLU A 170 -17.36 6.45 4.05
N SER A 171 -16.39 7.24 3.53
CA SER A 171 -16.61 8.64 3.17
C SER A 171 -17.70 8.77 2.11
N ILE A 172 -17.65 7.92 1.08
CA ILE A 172 -18.67 7.84 0.03
C ILE A 172 -20.02 7.44 0.64
N GLN A 173 -20.05 6.40 1.46
CA GLN A 173 -21.28 5.92 2.09
C GLN A 173 -21.95 6.99 2.98
N ILE A 174 -21.15 7.77 3.72
CA ILE A 174 -21.64 8.89 4.55
C ILE A 174 -22.25 9.98 3.66
N VAL A 175 -21.58 10.36 2.57
CA VAL A 175 -22.08 11.39 1.65
C VAL A 175 -23.43 10.99 1.06
N ILE A 176 -23.53 9.76 0.55
CA ILE A 176 -24.76 9.22 -0.04
C ILE A 176 -25.88 9.17 1.01
N SER A 177 -25.61 8.57 2.18
CA SER A 177 -26.64 8.36 3.21
C SER A 177 -27.18 9.67 3.80
N ARG A 178 -26.37 10.72 3.84
CA ARG A 178 -26.75 12.03 4.39
C ARG A 178 -27.13 13.06 3.33
N ARG A 179 -27.00 12.74 2.05
CA ARG A 179 -27.08 13.71 0.94
C ARG A 179 -26.22 14.95 1.23
N ALA A 180 -25.00 14.71 1.69
CA ALA A 180 -24.10 15.79 2.10
C ALA A 180 -23.55 16.51 0.88
N THR A 181 -23.70 17.84 0.82
CA THR A 181 -23.14 18.65 -0.26
C THR A 181 -21.62 18.83 -0.15
N ARG A 182 -21.05 18.58 1.04
CA ARG A 182 -19.61 18.59 1.28
C ARG A 182 -19.27 17.63 2.41
N PHE A 183 -18.23 16.84 2.21
CA PHE A 183 -17.64 16.00 3.24
C PHE A 183 -16.13 16.01 3.12
N ALA A 184 -15.44 16.06 4.26
CA ALA A 184 -14.00 15.86 4.28
C ALA A 184 -13.59 14.97 5.44
N ARG A 185 -12.60 14.13 5.18
CA ARG A 185 -11.97 13.25 6.16
C ARG A 185 -10.47 13.35 6.03
N ARG A 186 -9.81 13.56 7.18
CA ARG A 186 -8.37 13.36 7.29
C ARG A 186 -8.08 11.91 7.68
N VAL A 187 -7.01 11.35 7.13
CA VAL A 187 -6.46 10.07 7.53
C VAL A 187 -4.97 10.29 7.82
N ILE A 188 -4.56 9.97 9.04
CA ILE A 188 -3.15 10.04 9.46
C ILE A 188 -2.70 8.65 9.84
N ALA A 189 -1.44 8.36 9.56
CA ALA A 189 -0.85 7.06 9.86
C ALA A 189 -0.91 6.78 11.37
N GLY A 190 -1.33 5.56 11.72
CA GLY A 190 -1.32 5.12 13.11
C GLY A 190 0.12 4.92 13.65
N PRO A 191 0.29 4.69 14.96
CA PRO A 191 1.61 4.51 15.57
C PRO A 191 2.42 3.36 14.97
N THR A 192 1.81 2.40 14.29
CA THR A 192 2.49 1.24 13.70
C THR A 192 2.78 1.39 12.22
N ALA A 193 2.39 2.51 11.59
CA ALA A 193 2.62 2.74 10.17
C ALA A 193 4.10 2.93 9.87
N ILE A 194 4.51 2.46 8.69
CA ILE A 194 5.88 2.60 8.18
C ILE A 194 6.19 4.06 7.83
N ASN A 195 5.24 4.72 7.17
CA ASN A 195 5.33 6.14 6.89
C ASN A 195 4.44 6.91 7.88
N ARG A 196 5.05 7.59 8.84
CA ARG A 196 4.34 8.43 9.82
C ARG A 196 4.32 9.91 9.44
N THR A 197 5.05 10.28 8.40
CA THR A 197 5.17 11.67 7.93
C THR A 197 4.24 11.95 6.74
N LEU A 198 3.38 10.99 6.39
CA LEU A 198 2.41 11.09 5.31
C LEU A 198 0.97 11.11 5.85
N GLY A 199 0.22 12.13 5.43
CA GLY A 199 -1.21 12.27 5.73
C GLY A 199 -2.04 12.31 4.45
N TYR A 200 -3.34 12.07 4.60
CA TYR A 200 -4.29 12.11 3.50
C TYR A 200 -5.51 12.96 3.84
N ILE A 201 -6.02 13.67 2.85
CA ILE A 201 -7.33 14.32 2.88
C ILE A 201 -8.19 13.70 1.80
N ILE A 202 -9.38 13.23 2.17
CA ILE A 202 -10.44 12.84 1.24
C ILE A 202 -11.48 13.96 1.28
N LEU A 203 -11.71 14.61 0.15
CA LEU A 203 -12.72 15.66 -0.02
C LEU A 203 -13.76 15.20 -1.03
N ILE A 204 -15.03 15.32 -0.67
CA ILE A 204 -16.16 15.07 -1.56
C ILE A 204 -17.01 16.33 -1.58
N LEU A 205 -17.30 16.86 -2.77
CA LEU A 205 -18.06 18.10 -2.95
C LEU A 205 -19.14 17.92 -4.00
N ALA A 206 -20.39 18.24 -3.68
CA ALA A 206 -21.46 18.23 -4.66
C ALA A 206 -21.31 19.40 -5.62
N GLN A 207 -21.67 19.15 -6.89
CA GLN A 207 -21.84 20.23 -7.84
C GLN A 207 -23.06 21.08 -7.43
N PRO A 208 -23.01 22.41 -7.59
CA PRO A 208 -24.17 23.24 -7.33
C PRO A 208 -25.33 22.88 -8.27
N ASP A 209 -26.56 22.96 -7.78
CA ASP A 209 -27.76 22.78 -8.62
C ASP A 209 -27.89 23.88 -9.68
N GLU A 210 -27.34 25.06 -9.40
CA GLU A 210 -27.30 26.20 -10.32
C GLU A 210 -26.07 26.13 -11.23
N GLU A 211 -26.27 26.44 -12.51
CA GLU A 211 -25.18 26.50 -13.48
C GLU A 211 -24.21 27.63 -13.12
N LEU A 212 -22.95 27.25 -12.85
CA LEU A 212 -21.90 28.22 -12.55
C LEU A 212 -21.55 29.03 -13.82
N PRO A 213 -21.30 30.35 -13.72
CA PRO A 213 -20.89 31.15 -14.87
C PRO A 213 -19.64 30.62 -15.60
N GLY A 214 -18.70 30.00 -14.87
CA GLY A 214 -17.53 29.32 -15.41
C GLY A 214 -17.68 27.80 -15.57
N GLY A 215 -18.90 27.28 -15.46
CA GLY A 215 -19.25 25.88 -15.64
C GLY A 215 -18.47 24.91 -14.74
N TYR A 216 -18.26 23.69 -15.24
CA TYR A 216 -17.54 22.63 -14.52
C TYR A 216 -16.09 23.01 -14.17
N GLY A 217 -15.43 23.81 -15.02
CA GLY A 217 -14.08 24.29 -14.77
C GLY A 217 -13.98 25.16 -13.50
N GLN A 218 -14.97 26.04 -13.27
CA GLN A 218 -15.04 26.84 -12.05
C GLN A 218 -15.28 25.97 -10.82
N TYR A 219 -16.17 24.97 -10.91
CA TYR A 219 -16.38 24.00 -9.84
C TYR A 219 -15.07 23.27 -9.48
N ARG A 220 -14.33 22.76 -10.47
CA ARG A 220 -13.04 22.07 -10.24
C ARG A 220 -12.00 22.97 -9.59
N GLN A 221 -11.96 24.26 -9.96
CA GLN A 221 -11.07 25.23 -9.32
C GLN A 221 -11.40 25.42 -7.83
N VAL A 222 -12.68 25.58 -7.49
CA VAL A 222 -13.13 25.69 -6.09
C VAL A 222 -12.82 24.42 -5.31
N LEU A 223 -13.09 23.25 -5.89
CA LEU A 223 -12.79 21.95 -5.27
C LEU A 223 -11.31 21.83 -4.91
N ALA A 224 -10.43 22.18 -5.84
CA ALA A 224 -9.00 22.13 -5.63
C ALA A 224 -8.50 23.14 -4.58
N GLN A 225 -9.04 24.36 -4.56
CA GLN A 225 -8.70 25.37 -3.55
C GLN A 225 -9.12 24.93 -2.14
N ILE A 226 -10.31 24.33 -1.99
CA ILE A 226 -10.75 23.78 -0.70
C ILE A 226 -9.85 22.62 -0.27
N LEU A 227 -9.52 21.71 -1.19
CA LEU A 227 -8.62 20.59 -0.92
C LEU A 227 -7.25 21.08 -0.44
N GLN A 228 -6.69 22.07 -1.14
CA GLN A 228 -5.41 22.67 -0.80
C GLN A 228 -5.44 23.31 0.58
N ALA A 229 -6.49 24.06 0.92
CA ALA A 229 -6.66 24.65 2.24
C ALA A 229 -6.71 23.58 3.35
N TYR A 230 -7.40 22.46 3.13
CA TYR A 230 -7.44 21.35 4.09
C TYR A 230 -6.10 20.64 4.23
N CYS A 231 -5.34 20.50 3.15
CA CYS A 231 -3.99 19.94 3.21
C CYS A 231 -3.06 20.83 4.04
N PHE A 232 -3.10 22.15 3.83
CA PHE A 232 -2.31 23.10 4.62
C PHE A 232 -2.71 23.09 6.10
N ALA A 233 -4.02 23.11 6.39
CA ALA A 233 -4.50 23.04 7.76
C ALA A 233 -4.04 21.75 8.47
N LEU A 234 -4.04 20.61 7.77
CA LEU A 234 -3.56 19.35 8.35
C LEU A 234 -2.05 19.38 8.64
N MET A 235 -1.24 19.96 7.76
CA MET A 235 0.20 20.11 7.99
C MET A 235 0.51 21.05 9.16
N GLU A 236 -0.29 22.10 9.36
CA GLU A 236 -0.15 23.01 10.50
C GLU A 236 -0.57 22.34 11.82
N GLU A 237 -1.66 21.57 11.81
CA GLU A 237 -2.16 20.85 12.99
C GLU A 237 -1.29 19.66 13.42
N VAL A 238 -0.60 19.02 12.48
CA VAL A 238 0.25 17.84 12.72
C VAL A 238 1.66 18.10 12.18
N PRO A 239 2.53 18.75 12.99
CA PRO A 239 3.85 19.20 12.56
C PRO A 239 4.80 18.08 12.12
N GLU A 240 4.51 16.83 12.48
CA GLU A 240 5.28 15.65 12.07
C GLU A 240 5.05 15.24 10.61
N LEU A 241 4.03 15.79 9.95
CA LEU A 241 3.77 15.50 8.54
C LEU A 241 4.75 16.27 7.65
N GLU A 242 5.47 15.52 6.82
CA GLU A 242 6.31 16.07 5.75
C GLU A 242 5.52 16.22 4.45
N ASN A 243 4.49 15.36 4.25
CA ASN A 243 3.68 15.33 3.04
C ASN A 243 2.20 15.11 3.37
N VAL A 244 1.33 15.77 2.62
CA VAL A 244 -0.12 15.50 2.63
C VAL A 244 -0.61 15.30 1.20
N VAL A 245 -1.25 14.16 0.94
CA VAL A 245 -1.89 13.87 -0.35
C VAL A 245 -3.39 14.14 -0.24
N GLY A 246 -3.88 15.08 -1.05
CA GLY A 246 -5.29 15.36 -1.19
C GLY A 246 -5.92 14.54 -2.32
N VAL A 247 -7.03 13.86 -2.01
CA VAL A 247 -7.90 13.19 -2.99
C VAL A 247 -9.25 13.89 -2.97
N ALA A 248 -9.67 14.44 -4.10
CA ALA A 248 -10.96 15.10 -4.25
C ALA A 248 -11.85 14.39 -5.26
N LEU A 249 -13.14 14.27 -4.95
CA LEU A 249 -14.15 13.67 -5.81
C LEU A 249 -15.43 14.51 -5.85
N ASP A 250 -16.13 14.39 -6.96
CA ASP A 250 -17.49 14.88 -7.10
C ASP A 250 -18.41 14.03 -6.20
N ALA A 251 -19.38 14.66 -5.53
CA ALA A 251 -20.37 13.91 -4.77
C ALA A 251 -21.23 13.05 -5.72
N PRO A 252 -21.50 11.77 -5.37
CA PRO A 252 -22.45 10.97 -6.11
C PRO A 252 -23.83 11.66 -6.18
N PRO A 253 -24.56 11.50 -7.29
CA PRO A 253 -25.92 12.05 -7.44
C PRO A 253 -26.92 11.47 -6.43
#